data_AF-A0A401US48-F1
#
_entry.id   AF-A0A401US48-F1
#
_cell.length_a   1.000
_cell.length_b   1.000
_cell.length_c   1.000
_cell.angle_alpha   90.00
_cell.angle_beta   90.00
_cell.angle_gamma   90.00
#
_symmetry.space_group_name_H-M   'P 1'
#
loop_
_entity.id
_entity.type
_entity.pdbx_description
1 polymer ?
#
loop_
_entity_poly.entity_id
_entity_poly.type
_entity_poly.pdbx_seq_one_letter_code
_entity_poly.pdbx_strand_id
1 'polypeptide(L)' 'MKKDKFLNIVTQNFHIYKASCTMFLLGLSAILAILSNIFGMFYLVLSFLPVIAWVILFNNERKNTYL' A
#
# COMPACT_ATOMS: atom_id res chain seq x y z
N MET A 1 20.46 23.67 -9.02
CA MET A 1 21.27 22.91 -8.05
C MET A 1 20.64 22.73 -6.66
N LYS A 2 20.17 23.78 -5.94
CA LYS A 2 19.45 23.60 -4.66
C LYS A 2 18.02 23.02 -4.82
N LYS A 3 17.29 23.41 -5.88
CA LYS A 3 15.95 22.89 -6.20
C LYS A 3 15.95 21.39 -6.49
N ASP A 4 16.96 20.90 -7.21
CA ASP A 4 17.09 19.48 -7.59
C ASP A 4 17.31 18.58 -6.37
N LYS A 5 18.09 19.06 -5.38
CA LYS A 5 18.26 18.37 -4.09
C LYS A 5 16.96 18.28 -3.29
N PHE A 6 16.18 19.36 -3.24
CA PHE A 6 14.91 19.35 -2.52
C PHE A 6 13.89 18.42 -3.18
N LEU A 7 13.78 18.47 -4.52
CA LEU A 7 12.91 17.58 -5.28
C LEU A 7 13.29 16.10 -5.04
N ASN A 8 14.58 15.77 -5.07
CA ASN A 8 15.04 14.40 -4.87
C ASN A 8 14.72 13.87 -3.45
N ILE A 9 14.85 14.70 -2.43
CA ILE A 9 14.48 14.34 -1.04
C ILE A 9 12.97 14.08 -0.92
N VAL A 10 12.14 14.95 -1.52
CA VAL A 10 10.68 14.79 -1.51
C VAL A 10 10.27 13.50 -2.24
N THR A 11 10.85 13.23 -3.41
CA THR A 11 10.57 12.02 -4.18
C THR A 11 11.01 10.75 -3.43
N GLN A 12 12.19 10.75 -2.81
CA GLN A 12 12.66 9.62 -2.00
C GLN A 12 11.75 9.35 -0.80
N ASN A 13 11.35 10.39 -0.06
CA ASN A 13 10.43 10.24 1.08
C ASN A 13 9.07 9.68 0.64
N PHE A 14 8.57 10.10 -0.53
CA PHE A 14 7.34 9.58 -1.11
C PHE A 14 7.48 8.08 -1.49
N HIS A 15 8.60 7.67 -2.09
CA HIS A 15 8.87 6.26 -2.38
C HIS A 15 8.95 5.40 -1.11
N ILE A 16 9.60 5.90 -0.06
CA ILE A 16 9.70 5.21 1.23
C ILE A 16 8.31 5.07 1.87
N TYR A 17 7.48 6.12 1.81
CA TYR A 17 6.10 6.08 2.28
C TYR A 17 5.26 5.03 1.54
N LYS A 18 5.35 5.02 0.20
CA LYS A 18 4.67 4.06 -0.66
C LYS A 18 5.08 2.61 -0.38
N ALA A 19 6.39 2.37 -0.21
CA ALA A 19 6.90 1.05 0.13
C ALA A 19 6.42 0.60 1.51
N SER A 20 6.47 1.48 2.51
CA SER A 20 6.00 1.20 3.88
C SER A 20 4.50 0.86 3.91
N CYS A 21 3.68 1.64 3.20
CA CYS A 21 2.24 1.40 3.10
C CYS A 21 1.93 0.07 2.39
N THR A 22 2.71 -0.28 1.36
CA THR A 22 2.61 -1.57 0.68
C THR A 22 2.91 -2.73 1.62
N MET A 23 4.03 -2.67 2.35
CA MET A 23 4.38 -3.72 3.32
C MET A 23 3.32 -3.87 4.42
N PHE A 24 2.79 -2.76 4.92
CA PHE A 24 1.74 -2.76 5.94
C PHE A 24 0.45 -3.43 5.45
N LEU A 25 -0.06 -3.05 4.27
CA LEU A 25 -1.30 -3.59 3.73
C LEU A 25 -1.19 -5.08 3.37
N LEU A 26 -0.05 -5.50 2.79
CA LEU A 26 0.23 -6.90 2.51
C LEU A 26 0.39 -7.72 3.79
N GLY A 27 1.06 -7.17 4.81
CA GLY A 27 1.18 -7.80 6.13
C GLY A 27 -0.17 -7.98 6.81
N LEU A 28 -1.04 -6.96 6.75
CA LEU A 28 -2.40 -7.03 7.29
C LEU A 28 -3.24 -8.10 6.57
N SER A 29 -3.12 -8.19 5.24
CA SER A 29 -3.76 -9.25 4.46
C SER A 29 -3.28 -10.64 4.88
N ALA A 30 -1.97 -10.82 5.04
CA ALA A 30 -1.38 -12.09 5.46
C ALA A 30 -1.84 -12.50 6.87
N ILE A 31 -1.89 -11.56 7.82
CA ILE A 31 -2.37 -11.82 9.18
C ILE A 31 -3.84 -12.25 9.16
N LEU A 32 -4.70 -11.56 8.41
CA LEU A 32 -6.11 -11.93 8.26
C LEU A 32 -6.29 -13.30 7.59
N ALA A 33 -5.45 -13.63 6.60
CA ALA A 33 -5.42 -14.94 5.97
C ALA A 33 -5.01 -16.04 6.96
N ILE A 34 -4.02 -15.80 7.83
CA ILE A 34 -3.65 -16.73 8.90
C ILE A 34 -4.80 -16.91 9.89
N LEU A 35 -5.45 -15.81 10.30
CA LEU A 35 -6.62 -15.85 11.18
C LEU A 35 -7.80 -16.61 10.55
N SER A 36 -7.92 -16.61 9.22
CA SER A 36 -8.97 -17.36 8.52
C SER A 36 -8.90 -18.86 8.72
N ASN A 37 -7.70 -19.39 9.00
CA ASN A 37 -7.52 -20.79 9.32
C ASN A 37 -8.10 -21.15 10.71
N ILE A 38 -8.24 -20.16 11.60
CA ILE A 38 -8.74 -20.34 12.97
C ILE A 38 -10.22 -19.94 13.08
N PHE A 39 -10.60 -18.81 12.49
CA PHE A 39 -11.93 -18.21 12.64
C PHE A 39 -12.84 -18.39 11.41
N GLY A 40 -12.33 -19.04 10.35
CA GLY A 40 -13.09 -19.43 9.17
C GLY A 40 -13.20 -18.36 8.07
N MET A 41 -14.14 -18.59 7.15
CA MET A 41 -14.24 -17.90 5.85
C MET A 41 -14.43 -16.38 5.94
N PHE A 42 -14.99 -15.84 7.03
CA PHE A 42 -15.15 -14.40 7.19
C PHE A 42 -13.81 -13.65 7.19
N TYR A 43 -12.81 -14.20 7.88
CA TYR A 43 -11.46 -13.62 7.92
C TYR A 43 -10.71 -13.81 6.61
N LEU A 44 -11.04 -14.86 5.85
CA LEU A 44 -10.54 -15.04 4.48
C LEU A 44 -11.06 -13.91 3.58
N VAL A 45 -12.35 -13.59 3.63
CA VAL A 45 -12.93 -12.46 2.87
C VAL A 45 -12.32 -11.14 3.31
N LEU A 46 -12.14 -10.93 4.62
CA LEU A 46 -11.47 -9.75 5.16
C LEU A 46 -10.03 -9.58 4.67
N SER A 47 -9.30 -10.68 4.42
CA SER A 47 -7.92 -10.61 3.92
C SER A 47 -7.78 -9.94 2.56
N PHE A 48 -8.86 -9.87 1.76
CA PHE A 48 -8.86 -9.18 0.46
C PHE A 48 -9.03 -7.66 0.58
N LEU A 49 -9.62 -7.14 1.67
CA LEU A 49 -9.84 -5.71 1.86
C LEU A 49 -8.54 -4.88 1.81
N PRO A 50 -7.45 -5.26 2.53
CA PRO A 50 -6.18 -4.55 2.43
C PRO A 50 -5.58 -4.56 1.02
N VAL A 51 -5.78 -5.65 0.26
CA VAL A 51 -5.31 -5.76 -1.13
C VAL A 51 -6.09 -4.81 -2.04
N ILE A 52 -7.42 -4.74 -1.88
CA ILE A 52 -8.26 -3.80 -2.63
C ILE A 52 -7.88 -2.35 -2.31
N ALA A 53 -7.68 -2.03 -1.03
CA ALA A 53 -7.24 -0.71 -0.60
C ALA A 53 -5.88 -0.32 -1.21
N TRP A 54 -4.93 -1.27 -1.25
CA TRP A 54 -3.63 -1.09 -1.91
C TRP A 54 -3.78 -0.77 -3.39
N VAL A 55 -4.62 -1.53 -4.12
CA VAL A 55 -4.89 -1.30 -5.54
C VAL A 55 -5.48 0.09 -5.77
N ILE A 56 -6.45 0.53 -4.97
CA ILE A 56 -7.12 1.83 -5.14
C ILE A 56 -6.14 2.98 -4.88
N LEU A 57 -5.37 2.93 -3.79
CA LEU A 57 -4.39 3.95 -3.43
C LEU A 57 -3.37 4.16 -4.56
N PHE A 58 -2.79 3.07 -5.08
CA PHE A 58 -1.69 3.17 -6.04
C PHE A 58 -2.11 3.20 -7.51
N ASN A 59 -3.30 2.72 -7.88
CA ASN A 59 -3.81 2.93 -9.24
C ASN A 59 -4.35 4.35 -9.46
N ASN A 60 -4.87 5.02 -8.42
CA ASN A 60 -5.30 6.42 -8.55
C ASN A 60 -4.12 7.38 -8.70
N GLU A 61 -2.98 7.09 -8.05
CA GLU A 61 -1.73 7.84 -8.29
C GLU A 61 -1.31 7.82 -9.76
N ARG A 62 -1.41 6.65 -10.42
CA ARG A 62 -1.07 6.52 -11.84
C ARG A 62 -1.95 7.38 -12.74
N LYS A 63 -3.17 7.74 -12.35
CA LYS A 63 -4.05 8.59 -13.18
C LYS A 63 -3.80 10.09 -12.96
N ASN A 64 -3.35 10.49 -11.78
CA ASN A 64 -3.15 11.89 -11.43
C ASN A 64 -1.77 12.45 -11.77
N THR A 65 -0.76 11.62 -12.07
CA THR A 65 0.58 12.09 -12.49
C THR A 65 0.65 12.47 -13.98
N TYR A 66 -0.38 12.17 -14.79
CA TYR A 66 -0.43 12.50 -16.22
C TYR A 66 -1.29 13.74 -16.55
N LEU A 67 -1.70 14.52 -15.54
CA LEU A 67 -2.31 15.85 -15.67
C LEU A 67 -1.33 16.91 -15.16
#